data_AF-A0AAD2FFM5-F1
#
_entry.id   AF-A0AAD2FFM5-F1
#
_cell.length_a   1.000
_cell.length_b   1.000
_cell.length_c   1.000
_cell.angle_alpha   90.00
_cell.angle_beta   90.00
_cell.angle_gamma   90.00
#
_symmetry.space_group_name_H-M   'P 1'
#
loop_
_entity.id
_entity.type
_entity.pdbx_description
1 polymer ?
#
loop_
_entity_poly.entity_id
_entity_poly.type
_entity_poly.pdbx_seq_one_letter_code
_entity_poly.pdbx_strand_id
1 'polypeptide(L)'
;MTEQEHHRGFATKLSLFLALCAVALLAVQNQSLNTQVTNLQNQVNLNQEQQEHYNVEPAPTENAFEFHPPPSNVRGRQRNLSGRNAVSKDEPIQESKLKEKLNIIQKDQLARGGRKLSSKKSGSSSGKGGSKSSKRCGSSNTNDSATTTQSGDGNVQTARCEDLRQVVFDLTTEIKSLEGQTLRYNALADELRQTAIVAGGNPKVKRRELQDVQYKGELNDNLRILKRQEDLIRSGNERVTELNVVLRESALNLLGLNSNLSDENLALLRDVTYLTQENFDLLNAQTKLSDQISTLNSTLDTYKNLLDNQGDLNGELNQTTTQLEAEIDRLVASNEEYKRLNRDLNNTIGDLTNSNTELANQNKILEGLNMDLNNTIDRLDGEVGDLASEIDRLETQNGQLATEVGRLENATSDLEQVRKNLEDNVTALVEEVDQFSSKVDELQKYNDDLENIVSFVNETSGFLDESMNSVTEYLSEQIVAYRSVATETLQNTFIQRAALWDCSYRDHFGDEAFSKNDKVPIPDSKFDDVMNYVDDRVLQELCLKLDDFEKFLELEFDDPVFTTNHIVSGIASYTYLAFSHYFPDSDEETGITEADWALAGYNCERLPDNKQFVHIPSA
;
A
#
# COMPACT_ATOMS: atom_id res chain seq x y z
N MET A 1 15.80 65.93 23.45
CA MET A 1 15.79 64.55 22.95
C MET A 1 16.32 63.66 24.05
N THR A 2 15.41 62.97 24.71
CA THR A 2 15.73 62.10 25.84
C THR A 2 16.30 60.78 25.30
N GLU A 3 17.19 60.15 26.05
CA GLU A 3 17.81 58.85 25.73
C GLU A 3 16.76 57.77 25.36
N GLN A 4 15.54 57.94 25.86
CA GLN A 4 14.38 57.12 25.57
C GLN A 4 13.86 57.21 24.10
N GLU A 5 14.03 58.34 23.42
CA GLU A 5 13.66 58.50 22.00
C GLU A 5 14.66 57.78 21.08
N HIS A 6 15.93 57.73 21.46
CA HIS A 6 16.97 57.04 20.70
C HIS A 6 16.78 55.52 20.72
N HIS A 7 16.36 54.96 21.86
CA HIS A 7 16.05 53.54 21.99
C HIS A 7 14.79 53.12 21.20
N ARG A 8 13.75 53.97 21.16
CA ARG A 8 12.56 53.68 20.35
C ARG A 8 12.85 53.69 18.85
N GLY A 9 13.69 54.64 18.39
CA GLY A 9 14.14 54.69 17.00
C GLY A 9 15.02 53.50 16.60
N PHE A 10 15.85 53.00 17.51
CA PHE A 10 16.67 51.81 17.26
C PHE A 10 15.82 50.53 17.22
N ALA A 11 14.87 50.36 18.15
CA ALA A 11 14.01 49.18 18.20
C ALA A 11 13.09 49.06 16.96
N THR A 12 12.56 50.18 16.47
CA THR A 12 11.75 50.19 15.24
C THR A 12 12.60 49.86 14.01
N LYS A 13 13.81 50.40 13.89
CA LYS A 13 14.72 50.06 12.78
C LYS A 13 15.18 48.60 12.81
N LEU A 14 15.43 48.04 14.01
CA LEU A 14 15.80 46.64 14.18
C LEU A 14 14.63 45.70 13.83
N SER A 15 13.41 46.05 14.25
CA SER A 15 12.18 45.33 13.87
C SER A 15 11.97 45.31 12.36
N LEU A 16 12.14 46.47 11.70
CA LEU A 16 11.98 46.59 10.24
C LEU A 16 13.05 45.80 9.48
N PHE A 17 14.29 45.78 10.00
CA PHE A 17 15.38 44.99 9.43
C PHE A 17 15.12 43.48 9.55
N LEU A 18 14.65 43.01 10.72
CA LEU A 18 14.32 41.61 10.93
C LEU A 18 13.14 41.16 10.05
N ALA A 19 12.13 42.01 9.88
CA ALA A 19 11.01 41.74 8.96
C ALA A 19 11.48 41.63 7.50
N LEU A 20 12.38 42.51 7.05
CA LEU A 20 12.99 42.44 5.72
C LEU A 20 13.82 41.17 5.52
N CYS A 21 14.60 40.75 6.52
CA CYS A 21 15.36 39.51 6.47
C CYS A 21 14.43 38.28 6.40
N ALA A 22 13.32 38.28 7.14
CA ALA A 22 12.34 37.19 7.09
C ALA A 22 11.67 37.08 5.70
N VAL A 23 11.30 38.21 5.09
CA VAL A 23 10.74 38.24 3.72
C VAL A 23 11.77 37.75 2.69
N ALA A 24 13.05 38.13 2.82
CA ALA A 24 14.10 37.65 1.93
C ALA A 24 14.33 36.13 2.05
N LEU A 25 14.29 35.59 3.28
CA LEU A 25 14.39 34.14 3.52
C LEU A 25 13.21 33.37 2.90
N LEU A 26 12.00 33.90 3.05
CA LEU A 26 10.80 33.31 2.43
C LEU A 26 10.88 33.36 0.90
N ALA A 27 11.41 34.42 0.31
CA ALA A 27 11.60 34.53 -1.14
C ALA A 27 12.59 33.47 -1.67
N VAL A 28 13.69 33.21 -0.95
CA VAL A 28 14.66 32.17 -1.31
C VAL A 28 14.05 30.76 -1.20
N GLN A 29 13.27 30.49 -0.15
CA GLN A 29 12.54 29.22 -0.02
C GLN A 29 11.52 29.02 -1.14
N ASN A 30 10.80 30.07 -1.52
CA ASN A 30 9.80 30.01 -2.59
C ASN A 30 10.45 29.75 -3.96
N GLN A 31 11.64 30.30 -4.22
CA GLN A 31 12.42 30.02 -5.43
C GLN A 31 12.91 28.57 -5.49
N SER A 32 13.32 28.00 -4.34
CA SER A 32 13.68 26.58 -4.22
C SER A 32 12.48 25.66 -4.51
N LEU A 33 11.31 25.98 -3.94
CA LEU A 33 10.06 25.25 -4.18
C LEU A 33 9.64 25.29 -5.64
N ASN A 34 9.67 26.45 -6.30
CA ASN A 34 9.38 26.55 -7.73
C ASN A 34 10.32 25.70 -8.59
N THR A 35 11.60 25.59 -8.21
CA THR A 35 12.57 24.76 -8.91
C THR A 35 12.24 23.27 -8.74
N GLN A 36 11.82 22.84 -7.54
CA GLN A 36 11.39 21.47 -7.28
C GLN A 36 10.11 21.11 -8.04
N VAL A 37 9.12 22.01 -8.07
CA VAL A 37 7.88 21.83 -8.84
C VAL A 37 8.18 21.67 -10.33
N THR A 38 9.08 22.50 -10.88
CA THR A 38 9.47 22.42 -12.29
C THR A 38 10.14 21.08 -12.62
N ASN A 39 11.00 20.57 -11.74
CA ASN A 39 11.64 19.26 -11.91
C ASN A 39 10.63 18.10 -11.85
N LEU A 40 9.63 18.17 -10.95
CA LEU A 40 8.56 17.18 -10.88
C LEU A 40 7.67 17.20 -12.13
N GLN A 41 7.33 18.39 -12.63
CA GLN A 41 6.57 18.55 -13.87
C GLN A 41 7.28 17.88 -15.06
N ASN A 42 8.61 18.07 -15.16
CA ASN A 42 9.42 17.46 -16.21
C ASN A 42 9.48 15.93 -16.09
N GLN A 43 9.53 15.37 -14.88
CA GLN A 43 9.45 13.92 -14.67
C GLN A 43 8.09 13.34 -15.07
N VAL A 44 6.98 14.04 -14.77
CA VAL A 44 5.64 13.61 -15.15
C VAL A 44 5.50 13.56 -16.68
N ASN A 45 5.98 14.59 -17.39
CA ASN A 45 5.95 14.63 -18.85
C ASN A 45 6.78 13.50 -19.48
N LEU A 46 7.97 13.21 -18.94
CA LEU A 46 8.81 12.09 -19.39
C LEU A 46 8.12 10.73 -19.20
N ASN A 47 7.38 10.55 -18.11
CA ASN A 47 6.64 9.31 -17.85
C ASN A 47 5.40 9.18 -18.77
N GLN A 48 4.76 10.29 -19.13
CA GLN A 48 3.66 10.31 -20.09
C GLN A 48 4.12 9.95 -21.51
N GLU A 49 5.25 10.49 -21.98
CA GLU A 49 5.83 10.14 -23.29
C GLU A 49 6.26 8.66 -23.36
N GLN A 50 6.68 8.06 -22.24
CA GLN A 50 6.99 6.63 -22.20
C GLN A 50 5.73 5.74 -22.23
N GLN A 51 4.57 6.23 -21.78
CA GLN A 51 3.30 5.49 -21.85
C GLN A 51 2.69 5.50 -23.27
N GLU A 52 2.87 6.57 -24.05
CA GLU A 52 2.33 6.62 -25.41
C GLU A 52 3.03 5.66 -26.39
N HIS A 53 4.24 5.21 -26.09
CA HIS A 53 5.00 4.28 -26.92
C HIS A 53 4.61 2.78 -26.75
N TYR A 54 3.64 2.46 -25.89
CA TYR A 54 3.23 1.08 -25.57
C TYR A 54 1.77 0.71 -25.93
N ASN A 55 1.07 1.50 -26.74
CA ASN A 55 -0.23 1.07 -27.27
C ASN A 55 -0.06 0.18 -28.50
N VAL A 56 -0.01 -1.12 -28.24
CA VAL A 56 -0.17 -2.18 -29.24
C VAL A 56 -1.64 -2.22 -29.70
N GLU A 57 -1.80 -2.09 -31.00
CA GLU A 57 -3.03 -2.18 -31.79
C GLU A 57 -3.83 -3.48 -31.50
N PRO A 58 -5.14 -3.41 -31.18
CA PRO A 58 -5.95 -4.60 -30.99
C PRO A 58 -6.56 -5.09 -32.32
N ALA A 59 -6.52 -6.42 -32.50
CA ALA A 59 -7.13 -7.17 -33.60
C ALA A 59 -8.67 -7.02 -33.65
N PRO A 60 -9.32 -7.21 -34.82
CA PRO A 60 -10.74 -6.94 -35.00
C PRO A 60 -11.61 -8.09 -34.44
N THR A 61 -12.60 -7.75 -33.63
CA THR A 61 -13.63 -8.70 -33.14
C THR A 61 -14.93 -8.57 -33.92
N GLU A 62 -15.46 -9.74 -34.26
CA GLU A 62 -16.70 -10.02 -34.97
C GLU A 62 -17.97 -9.74 -34.13
N ASN A 63 -19.00 -9.29 -34.85
CA ASN A 63 -20.44 -9.60 -34.70
C ASN A 63 -21.18 -9.20 -33.42
N ALA A 64 -21.99 -8.14 -33.58
CA ALA A 64 -23.10 -7.75 -32.74
C ALA A 64 -24.28 -8.73 -32.88
N PHE A 65 -24.87 -9.12 -31.74
CA PHE A 65 -26.21 -9.70 -31.66
C PHE A 65 -27.06 -8.82 -30.73
N GLU A 66 -28.02 -8.12 -31.34
CA GLU A 66 -29.07 -7.34 -30.68
C GLU A 66 -30.08 -8.25 -29.97
N PHE A 67 -30.50 -7.87 -28.77
CA PHE A 67 -31.80 -8.26 -28.23
C PHE A 67 -32.46 -7.07 -27.52
N HIS A 68 -33.63 -6.67 -28.01
CA HIS A 68 -34.56 -5.71 -27.42
C HIS A 68 -35.19 -6.21 -26.11
N PRO A 69 -35.63 -5.32 -25.20
CA PRO A 69 -36.41 -5.66 -24.02
C PRO A 69 -37.93 -5.59 -24.27
N PRO A 70 -38.78 -6.33 -23.53
CA PRO A 70 -40.21 -6.05 -23.48
C PRO A 70 -40.61 -5.28 -22.20
N PRO A 71 -41.78 -4.61 -22.22
CA PRO A 71 -42.11 -3.54 -21.28
C PRO A 71 -42.90 -3.99 -20.05
N SER A 72 -42.92 -3.06 -19.10
CA SER A 72 -43.69 -2.96 -17.87
C SER A 72 -45.21 -3.15 -18.03
N ASN A 73 -45.84 -3.77 -17.01
CA ASN A 73 -47.14 -3.31 -16.47
C ASN A 73 -47.53 -3.96 -15.12
N VAL A 74 -47.63 -3.08 -14.10
CA VAL A 74 -48.73 -2.90 -13.12
C VAL A 74 -49.46 -4.12 -12.53
N ARG A 75 -49.35 -4.32 -11.20
CA ARG A 75 -50.48 -4.30 -10.23
C ARG A 75 -50.03 -4.51 -8.79
N GLY A 76 -50.48 -3.62 -7.90
CA GLY A 76 -50.23 -3.68 -6.47
C GLY A 76 -51.09 -4.70 -5.71
N ARG A 77 -50.67 -5.00 -4.48
CA ARG A 77 -51.53 -5.42 -3.37
C ARG A 77 -50.79 -5.26 -2.04
N GLN A 78 -51.37 -4.48 -1.15
CA GLN A 78 -51.06 -4.44 0.28
C GLN A 78 -51.30 -5.81 0.94
N ARG A 79 -50.44 -6.20 1.89
CA ARG A 79 -50.88 -6.63 3.24
C ARG A 79 -49.71 -6.77 4.21
N ASN A 80 -49.95 -6.26 5.42
CA ASN A 80 -49.18 -6.39 6.65
C ASN A 80 -49.06 -7.85 7.11
N LEU A 81 -47.97 -8.18 7.84
CA LEU A 81 -47.97 -8.68 9.24
C LEU A 81 -46.70 -9.49 9.56
N SER A 82 -46.01 -9.05 10.63
CA SER A 82 -45.52 -9.84 11.78
C SER A 82 -44.63 -11.08 11.58
N GLY A 83 -43.41 -11.02 12.13
CA GLY A 83 -43.05 -11.89 13.26
C GLY A 83 -42.06 -13.05 13.06
N ARG A 84 -41.08 -13.07 13.99
CA ARG A 84 -40.39 -14.22 14.62
C ARG A 84 -39.14 -14.86 13.97
N ASN A 85 -38.01 -14.64 14.67
CA ASN A 85 -37.10 -15.62 15.28
C ASN A 85 -37.13 -17.10 14.83
N ALA A 86 -35.97 -17.60 14.38
CA ALA A 86 -35.32 -18.90 14.71
C ALA A 86 -34.00 -18.97 13.89
N VAL A 87 -32.79 -19.04 14.45
CA VAL A 87 -32.10 -20.16 15.14
C VAL A 87 -31.93 -21.41 14.26
N SER A 88 -30.68 -21.92 14.25
CA SER A 88 -30.21 -23.27 13.82
C SER A 88 -29.73 -23.36 12.36
N LYS A 89 -28.70 -24.10 11.96
CA LYS A 89 -27.52 -24.83 12.50
C LYS A 89 -26.79 -25.34 11.24
N ASP A 90 -25.49 -25.59 11.38
CA ASP A 90 -24.71 -26.69 10.78
C ASP A 90 -25.01 -27.14 9.33
N GLU A 91 -24.13 -26.88 8.37
CA GLU A 91 -23.07 -27.83 7.95
C GLU A 91 -22.26 -27.31 6.74
N PRO A 92 -20.97 -27.69 6.63
CA PRO A 92 -20.07 -27.29 5.56
C PRO A 92 -20.00 -28.37 4.46
N ILE A 93 -19.73 -27.98 3.21
CA ILE A 93 -18.98 -28.74 2.18
C ILE A 93 -19.00 -27.87 0.92
N GLN A 94 -17.81 -27.57 0.37
CA GLN A 94 -17.48 -27.67 -1.06
C GLN A 94 -15.95 -27.62 -1.21
N GLU A 95 -15.32 -28.67 -0.71
CA GLU A 95 -13.92 -29.02 -0.91
C GLU A 95 -13.75 -29.75 -2.26
N SER A 96 -14.23 -29.15 -3.36
CA SER A 96 -14.23 -29.76 -4.70
C SER A 96 -13.45 -28.99 -5.76
N LYS A 97 -12.86 -27.82 -5.43
CA LYS A 97 -12.08 -27.01 -6.40
C LYS A 97 -10.57 -27.04 -6.21
N LEU A 98 -10.05 -27.77 -5.21
CA LEU A 98 -8.60 -27.86 -4.95
C LEU A 98 -7.91 -29.13 -5.49
N LYS A 99 -8.67 -30.16 -5.91
CA LYS A 99 -8.09 -31.41 -6.43
C LYS A 99 -7.84 -31.43 -7.95
N GLU A 100 -8.29 -30.42 -8.68
CA GLU A 100 -8.11 -30.35 -10.14
C GLU A 100 -6.89 -29.50 -10.58
N LYS A 101 -6.29 -28.73 -9.66
CA LYS A 101 -5.07 -27.94 -9.94
C LYS A 101 -3.76 -28.65 -9.63
N LEU A 102 -3.80 -29.84 -9.00
CA LEU A 102 -2.58 -30.56 -8.58
C LEU A 102 -2.07 -31.59 -9.62
N ASN A 103 -2.71 -31.70 -10.79
CA ASN A 103 -2.38 -32.72 -11.79
C ASN A 103 -1.79 -32.15 -13.11
N ILE A 104 -1.34 -30.89 -13.10
CA ILE A 104 -0.76 -30.22 -14.28
C ILE A 104 0.76 -29.97 -14.16
N ILE A 105 1.38 -30.20 -12.99
CA ILE A 105 2.82 -29.95 -12.76
C ILE A 105 3.62 -31.27 -12.63
N GLN A 106 3.26 -32.30 -13.41
CA GLN A 106 4.02 -33.56 -13.41
C GLN A 106 4.14 -34.21 -14.79
N LYS A 107 4.23 -33.38 -15.85
CA LYS A 107 4.33 -33.90 -17.22
C LYS A 107 5.21 -33.12 -18.20
N ASP A 108 6.25 -32.42 -17.72
CA ASP A 108 7.11 -31.61 -18.62
C ASP A 108 8.62 -31.66 -18.33
N GLN A 109 9.15 -32.82 -17.86
CA GLN A 109 10.60 -32.99 -17.64
C GLN A 109 11.33 -33.99 -18.56
N LEU A 110 10.73 -34.45 -19.66
CA LEU A 110 11.45 -35.32 -20.61
C LEU A 110 11.15 -34.98 -22.07
N ALA A 111 11.59 -33.81 -22.54
CA ALA A 111 11.96 -33.62 -23.94
C ALA A 111 12.64 -32.27 -24.16
N ARG A 112 13.96 -32.28 -24.38
CA ARG A 112 14.66 -31.63 -25.51
C ARG A 112 16.09 -31.29 -25.11
N GLY A 113 16.99 -32.13 -25.59
CA GLY A 113 18.38 -31.77 -25.78
C GLY A 113 18.56 -30.82 -26.97
N GLY A 114 19.61 -30.00 -26.87
CA GLY A 114 20.45 -29.60 -27.99
C GLY A 114 20.06 -28.32 -28.73
N ARG A 115 20.85 -27.24 -28.55
CA ARG A 115 21.85 -26.78 -29.53
C ARG A 115 22.40 -25.38 -29.21
N LYS A 116 23.72 -25.29 -29.35
CA LYS A 116 24.55 -24.18 -29.88
C LYS A 116 24.37 -22.79 -29.27
N LEU A 117 25.36 -22.41 -28.46
CA LEU A 117 25.73 -21.00 -28.26
C LEU A 117 26.97 -20.68 -29.11
N SER A 118 26.81 -19.77 -30.05
CA SER A 118 27.90 -19.01 -30.66
C SER A 118 28.16 -17.78 -29.79
N SER A 119 29.37 -17.60 -29.28
CA SER A 119 29.79 -16.37 -28.61
C SER A 119 30.74 -15.58 -29.51
N LYS A 120 30.40 -14.30 -29.69
CA LYS A 120 31.14 -13.28 -30.45
C LYS A 120 31.86 -12.36 -29.43
N LYS A 121 33.03 -11.90 -29.85
CA LYS A 121 34.04 -11.05 -29.20
C LYS A 121 33.55 -9.82 -28.41
N SER A 122 34.24 -9.55 -27.31
CA SER A 122 34.91 -8.29 -26.89
C SER A 122 35.46 -8.52 -25.46
N GLY A 123 36.69 -8.27 -25.02
CA GLY A 123 37.77 -7.42 -25.51
C GLY A 123 37.98 -6.23 -24.56
N SER A 124 38.76 -6.37 -23.47
CA SER A 124 39.73 -5.37 -22.96
C SER A 124 40.31 -5.71 -21.57
N SER A 125 41.65 -5.62 -21.47
CA SER A 125 42.49 -5.18 -20.32
C SER A 125 42.32 -5.89 -18.96
N SER A 126 43.35 -6.37 -18.26
CA SER A 126 44.68 -5.79 -18.02
C SER A 126 45.60 -6.86 -17.41
N GLY A 127 46.86 -6.94 -17.84
CA GLY A 127 47.94 -7.60 -17.10
C GLY A 127 48.34 -6.77 -15.88
N LYS A 128 49.25 -7.17 -14.98
CA LYS A 128 50.31 -8.19 -14.97
C LYS A 128 50.58 -8.51 -13.49
N GLY A 129 51.11 -9.71 -13.20
CA GLY A 129 51.66 -9.97 -11.87
C GLY A 129 52.35 -11.33 -11.75
N GLY A 130 53.63 -11.38 -12.07
CA GLY A 130 54.60 -12.11 -11.24
C GLY A 130 54.96 -13.56 -11.59
N SER A 131 56.26 -13.71 -11.85
CA SER A 131 57.16 -14.68 -11.18
C SER A 131 57.56 -15.98 -11.89
N LYS A 132 58.88 -16.06 -12.13
CA LYS A 132 59.83 -17.14 -11.76
C LYS A 132 59.61 -18.51 -12.43
N SER A 133 60.58 -19.35 -12.75
CA SER A 133 62.05 -19.42 -12.68
C SER A 133 62.43 -20.79 -13.28
N SER A 134 63.70 -20.96 -13.65
CA SER A 134 64.43 -22.24 -13.82
C SER A 134 64.22 -23.03 -15.11
N LYS A 135 65.24 -23.16 -15.97
CA LYS A 135 66.40 -24.13 -15.89
C LYS A 135 65.90 -25.57 -16.10
N ARG A 136 66.49 -26.45 -16.92
CA ARG A 136 67.76 -26.53 -17.66
C ARG A 136 67.72 -27.86 -18.46
N CYS A 137 68.46 -27.93 -19.58
CA CYS A 137 68.98 -29.14 -20.26
C CYS A 137 67.95 -30.16 -20.79
N GLY A 138 68.08 -30.82 -21.93
CA GLY A 138 69.20 -31.03 -22.84
C GLY A 138 69.19 -32.50 -23.29
N SER A 139 69.19 -32.73 -24.62
CA SER A 139 69.33 -34.02 -25.34
C SER A 139 68.20 -35.05 -25.13
N SER A 140 67.73 -35.84 -26.11
CA SER A 140 68.28 -36.25 -27.42
C SER A 140 67.23 -37.07 -28.20
N ASN A 141 67.46 -37.21 -29.52
CA ASN A 141 66.86 -38.16 -30.49
C ASN A 141 65.46 -37.76 -31.03
N THR A 142 65.14 -37.83 -32.33
CA THR A 142 65.43 -38.85 -33.36
C THR A 142 65.23 -38.30 -34.80
N ASN A 143 65.88 -38.96 -35.77
CA ASN A 143 65.54 -39.14 -37.19
C ASN A 143 65.67 -37.93 -38.14
N ASP A 144 66.56 -38.00 -39.14
CA ASP A 144 66.20 -38.61 -40.43
C ASP A 144 67.37 -38.68 -41.45
N SER A 145 67.37 -39.80 -42.18
CA SER A 145 67.68 -39.94 -43.61
C SER A 145 69.12 -39.80 -44.16
N ALA A 146 69.65 -40.98 -44.56
CA ALA A 146 69.89 -41.38 -45.96
C ALA A 146 71.34 -41.67 -46.40
N THR A 147 71.54 -42.94 -46.85
CA THR A 147 72.32 -43.42 -48.03
C THR A 147 73.86 -43.23 -47.98
N THR A 148 74.73 -44.24 -48.17
CA THR A 148 74.81 -45.20 -49.29
C THR A 148 75.84 -46.32 -48.99
N THR A 149 75.54 -47.51 -49.49
CA THR A 149 76.31 -48.76 -49.66
C THR A 149 77.80 -48.66 -50.06
N GLN A 150 78.67 -49.56 -49.54
CA GLN A 150 79.28 -50.64 -50.35
C GLN A 150 80.09 -51.67 -49.52
N SER A 151 79.96 -52.92 -49.94
CA SER A 151 80.52 -54.18 -49.43
C SER A 151 81.89 -54.50 -50.06
N GLY A 152 82.67 -55.39 -49.44
CA GLY A 152 83.76 -56.10 -50.12
C GLY A 152 84.72 -56.91 -49.23
N ASP A 153 84.58 -58.24 -49.30
CA ASP A 153 85.48 -59.37 -49.01
C ASP A 153 86.99 -59.07 -48.83
N GLY A 154 87.76 -59.73 -47.96
CA GLY A 154 87.90 -61.18 -47.76
C GLY A 154 89.21 -61.67 -48.42
N ASN A 155 90.18 -62.19 -47.66
CA ASN A 155 91.24 -63.03 -48.24
C ASN A 155 92.00 -63.86 -47.18
N VAL A 156 91.88 -65.18 -47.31
CA VAL A 156 92.70 -66.21 -46.67
C VAL A 156 93.64 -66.74 -47.75
N GLN A 157 94.95 -66.77 -47.51
CA GLN A 157 95.89 -67.51 -48.35
C GLN A 157 96.84 -68.38 -47.51
N THR A 158 96.64 -69.67 -47.72
CA THR A 158 97.54 -70.81 -47.50
C THR A 158 98.87 -70.66 -48.24
N ALA A 159 99.99 -70.83 -47.55
CA ALA A 159 101.27 -71.19 -48.17
C ALA A 159 102.12 -72.03 -47.20
N ARG A 160 101.96 -73.35 -47.33
CA ARG A 160 102.88 -74.39 -46.86
C ARG A 160 103.22 -75.21 -48.12
N CYS A 161 104.43 -75.76 -48.20
CA CYS A 161 104.84 -76.81 -49.15
C CYS A 161 105.70 -76.45 -50.39
N GLU A 162 106.49 -75.37 -50.40
CA GLU A 162 107.48 -75.16 -51.48
C GLU A 162 108.92 -75.60 -51.11
N ASP A 163 109.33 -75.55 -49.83
CA ASP A 163 110.74 -75.79 -49.45
C ASP A 163 111.17 -77.26 -49.37
N LEU A 164 110.21 -78.20 -49.27
CA LEU A 164 110.50 -79.64 -49.23
C LEU A 164 110.66 -80.27 -50.63
N ARG A 165 110.26 -79.55 -51.69
CA ARG A 165 110.39 -80.01 -53.08
C ARG A 165 111.79 -79.74 -53.65
N GLN A 166 112.47 -78.71 -53.15
CA GLN A 166 113.81 -78.32 -53.59
C GLN A 166 114.89 -79.29 -53.07
N VAL A 167 114.76 -79.79 -51.84
CA VAL A 167 115.72 -80.74 -51.25
C VAL A 167 115.68 -82.12 -51.93
N VAL A 168 114.51 -82.56 -52.40
CA VAL A 168 114.37 -83.84 -53.13
C VAL A 168 114.88 -83.72 -54.58
N PHE A 169 114.86 -82.52 -55.17
CA PHE A 169 115.38 -82.26 -56.51
C PHE A 169 116.93 -82.24 -56.53
N ASP A 170 117.57 -81.68 -55.50
CA ASP A 170 119.04 -81.59 -55.43
C ASP A 170 119.69 -82.97 -55.19
N LEU A 171 119.08 -83.84 -54.37
CA LEU A 171 119.56 -85.22 -54.16
C LEU A 171 119.34 -86.14 -55.38
N THR A 172 118.31 -85.89 -56.20
CA THR A 172 118.04 -86.68 -57.42
C THR A 172 119.00 -86.30 -58.57
N THR A 173 119.65 -85.14 -58.49
CA THR A 173 120.56 -84.64 -59.52
C THR A 173 122.00 -85.11 -59.33
N GLU A 174 122.46 -85.35 -58.10
CA GLU A 174 123.79 -85.93 -57.82
C GLU A 174 123.85 -87.45 -58.10
N ILE A 175 122.77 -88.19 -57.87
CA ILE A 175 122.73 -89.65 -58.08
C ILE A 175 122.80 -90.01 -59.58
N LYS A 176 122.26 -89.17 -60.48
CA LYS A 176 122.37 -89.37 -61.94
C LYS A 176 123.74 -89.03 -62.52
N SER A 177 124.58 -88.29 -61.81
CA SER A 177 125.96 -87.95 -62.22
C SER A 177 126.94 -89.10 -61.98
N LEU A 178 126.65 -89.98 -61.01
CA LEU A 178 127.46 -91.15 -60.68
C LEU A 178 127.13 -92.39 -61.54
N GLU A 179 125.91 -92.51 -62.08
CA GLU A 179 125.55 -93.58 -63.04
C GLU A 179 126.15 -93.36 -64.45
N GLY A 180 126.64 -92.17 -64.76
CA GLY A 180 127.28 -91.85 -66.04
C GLY A 180 128.75 -92.28 -66.18
N GLN A 181 129.46 -92.57 -65.08
CA GLN A 181 130.88 -92.96 -65.13
C GLN A 181 131.13 -94.47 -65.10
N THR A 182 130.14 -95.26 -64.73
CA THR A 182 130.24 -96.73 -64.65
C THR A 182 129.98 -97.42 -66.01
N LEU A 183 129.46 -96.69 -67.01
CA LEU A 183 129.17 -97.20 -68.36
C LEU A 183 130.31 -97.04 -69.38
N ARG A 184 131.48 -96.51 -68.99
CA ARG A 184 132.68 -96.48 -69.86
C ARG A 184 133.68 -97.61 -69.63
N TYR A 185 133.51 -98.42 -68.59
CA TYR A 185 134.43 -99.53 -68.28
C TYR A 185 134.00 -100.90 -68.83
N ASN A 186 132.76 -101.04 -69.31
CA ASN A 186 132.24 -102.31 -69.83
C ASN A 186 132.22 -102.42 -71.38
N ALA A 187 132.75 -101.42 -72.10
CA ALA A 187 132.81 -101.44 -73.57
C ALA A 187 134.17 -101.91 -74.15
N LEU A 188 135.17 -102.26 -73.33
CA LEU A 188 136.46 -102.78 -73.80
C LEU A 188 136.68 -104.28 -73.47
N ALA A 189 135.72 -104.93 -72.81
CA ALA A 189 135.79 -106.35 -72.47
C ALA A 189 135.05 -107.26 -73.47
N ASP A 190 134.21 -106.69 -74.34
CA ASP A 190 133.36 -107.45 -75.28
C ASP A 190 133.94 -107.60 -76.69
N GLU A 191 135.17 -107.14 -76.96
CA GLU A 191 135.89 -107.40 -78.22
C GLU A 191 136.94 -108.52 -78.10
N LEU A 192 136.84 -109.38 -77.06
CA LEU A 192 137.80 -110.47 -76.88
C LEU A 192 137.20 -111.82 -76.52
N ARG A 193 135.90 -112.07 -76.73
CA ARG A 193 135.37 -113.46 -76.67
C ARG A 193 134.00 -113.69 -77.32
N GLN A 194 133.96 -113.53 -78.64
CA GLN A 194 133.18 -114.45 -79.47
C GLN A 194 134.09 -115.09 -80.53
N THR A 195 133.99 -116.43 -80.62
CA THR A 195 134.44 -117.34 -81.69
C THR A 195 135.80 -118.04 -81.58
N ALA A 196 135.81 -119.14 -80.81
CA ALA A 196 135.79 -120.48 -81.41
C ALA A 196 134.79 -121.31 -80.58
N ILE A 197 133.70 -121.84 -81.13
CA ILE A 197 133.62 -123.18 -81.75
C ILE A 197 132.24 -123.32 -82.46
N VAL A 198 132.24 -123.79 -83.72
CA VAL A 198 131.42 -124.87 -84.36
C VAL A 198 131.54 -124.73 -85.89
N ALA A 199 132.37 -125.57 -86.54
CA ALA A 199 132.23 -126.09 -87.92
C ALA A 199 133.40 -127.04 -88.27
N GLY A 200 133.10 -128.28 -88.63
CA GLY A 200 134.00 -129.20 -89.31
C GLY A 200 133.73 -129.27 -90.82
N GLY A 201 134.75 -129.62 -91.61
CA GLY A 201 134.72 -129.90 -93.05
C GLY A 201 136.07 -130.43 -93.58
N ASN A 202 136.00 -131.48 -94.43
CA ASN A 202 137.01 -132.33 -95.13
C ASN A 202 137.75 -131.58 -96.30
N PRO A 203 138.68 -132.14 -97.14
CA PRO A 203 139.11 -133.56 -97.27
C PRO A 203 140.60 -133.93 -97.56
N LYS A 204 140.96 -135.15 -97.12
CA LYS A 204 141.82 -136.25 -97.68
C LYS A 204 143.00 -135.99 -98.68
N VAL A 205 144.11 -136.75 -98.52
CA VAL A 205 144.69 -137.80 -99.45
C VAL A 205 146.25 -137.93 -99.45
N LYS A 206 146.72 -139.19 -99.22
CA LYS A 206 147.91 -140.02 -99.66
C LYS A 206 149.39 -139.56 -99.71
N ARG A 207 150.28 -140.50 -99.25
CA ARG A 207 151.46 -141.22 -99.88
C ARG A 207 152.19 -140.53 -101.07
N ARG A 208 153.52 -140.55 -101.28
CA ARG A 208 154.63 -141.56 -101.14
C ARG A 208 156.02 -140.86 -101.27
N GLU A 209 157.10 -141.55 -100.79
CA GLU A 209 158.55 -141.62 -101.19
C GLU A 209 159.28 -140.40 -101.82
N LEU A 210 160.57 -140.08 -101.56
CA LEU A 210 161.82 -140.87 -101.69
C LEU A 210 163.04 -140.14 -101.02
N GLN A 211 164.23 -140.77 -101.16
CA GLN A 211 165.53 -140.75 -100.44
C GLN A 211 166.48 -139.52 -100.43
N ASP A 212 167.43 -139.64 -99.48
CA ASP A 212 168.90 -139.37 -99.44
C ASP A 212 169.51 -138.00 -99.80
N VAL A 213 170.39 -137.47 -98.92
CA VAL A 213 171.89 -137.56 -98.97
C VAL A 213 172.52 -136.76 -97.79
N GLN A 214 173.33 -137.45 -96.97
CA GLN A 214 174.70 -137.12 -96.45
C GLN A 214 175.14 -135.64 -96.26
N TYR A 215 175.62 -135.19 -95.08
CA TYR A 215 177.00 -135.27 -94.52
C TYR A 215 176.98 -135.07 -92.97
N LYS A 216 177.37 -136.05 -92.13
CA LYS A 216 178.67 -136.20 -91.41
C LYS A 216 179.43 -134.90 -91.05
N GLY A 217 179.59 -134.63 -89.75
CA GLY A 217 180.39 -133.52 -89.22
C GLY A 217 180.47 -133.43 -87.68
N GLU A 218 179.54 -132.73 -87.02
CA GLU A 218 179.79 -132.16 -85.67
C GLU A 218 178.88 -132.70 -84.55
N LEU A 219 178.57 -134.00 -84.60
CA LEU A 219 177.66 -134.74 -83.71
C LEU A 219 178.22 -135.02 -82.28
N ASN A 220 178.70 -134.04 -81.51
CA ASN A 220 179.10 -134.35 -80.13
C ASN A 220 178.76 -133.33 -79.03
N ASP A 221 178.43 -132.08 -79.38
CA ASP A 221 178.21 -131.06 -78.33
C ASP A 221 176.74 -130.74 -78.03
N ASN A 222 175.80 -131.06 -78.94
CA ASN A 222 174.39 -130.73 -78.76
C ASN A 222 173.57 -131.77 -77.96
N LEU A 223 174.10 -132.98 -77.73
CA LEU A 223 173.40 -134.02 -76.98
C LEU A 223 173.41 -133.81 -75.45
N ARG A 224 174.25 -132.89 -74.94
CA ARG A 224 174.28 -132.53 -73.51
C ARG A 224 173.37 -131.37 -73.12
N ILE A 225 172.90 -130.56 -74.08
CA ILE A 225 172.07 -129.39 -73.76
C ILE A 225 170.58 -129.75 -73.66
N LEU A 226 170.09 -130.67 -74.50
CA LEU A 226 168.67 -131.05 -74.52
C LEU A 226 168.23 -131.87 -73.30
N LYS A 227 169.14 -132.61 -72.67
CA LYS A 227 168.81 -133.43 -71.48
C LYS A 227 168.67 -132.62 -70.19
N ARG A 228 169.03 -131.33 -70.19
CA ARG A 228 168.79 -130.40 -69.07
C ARG A 228 167.49 -129.61 -69.19
N GLN A 229 166.86 -129.58 -70.35
CA GLN A 229 165.61 -128.84 -70.56
C GLN A 229 164.35 -129.65 -70.24
N GLU A 230 164.44 -130.98 -70.23
CA GLU A 230 163.31 -131.87 -69.92
C GLU A 230 162.93 -131.85 -68.42
N ASP A 231 163.92 -131.76 -67.53
CA ASP A 231 163.69 -131.79 -66.08
C ASP A 231 163.12 -130.47 -65.51
N LEU A 232 163.33 -129.34 -66.21
CA LEU A 232 162.79 -128.03 -65.82
C LEU A 232 161.29 -127.87 -66.13
N ILE A 233 160.77 -128.57 -67.15
CA ILE A 233 159.36 -128.47 -67.54
C ILE A 233 158.46 -129.29 -66.60
N ARG A 234 158.99 -130.37 -66.00
CA ARG A 234 158.20 -131.22 -65.09
C ARG A 234 157.97 -130.56 -63.71
N SER A 235 158.91 -129.74 -63.24
CA SER A 235 158.78 -129.01 -61.96
C SER A 235 157.81 -127.81 -62.01
N GLY A 236 157.55 -127.25 -63.19
CA GLY A 236 156.64 -126.09 -63.34
C GLY A 236 155.15 -126.45 -63.26
N ASN A 237 154.77 -127.63 -63.73
CA ASN A 237 153.35 -128.01 -63.82
C ASN A 237 152.72 -128.38 -62.48
N GLU A 238 153.49 -128.86 -61.50
CA GLU A 238 152.93 -129.22 -60.18
C GLU A 238 152.52 -127.99 -59.35
N ARG A 239 153.24 -126.86 -59.47
CA ARG A 239 152.92 -125.61 -58.75
C ARG A 239 151.68 -124.86 -59.26
N VAL A 240 151.28 -125.07 -60.51
CA VAL A 240 150.08 -124.42 -61.08
C VAL A 240 148.79 -125.11 -60.64
N THR A 241 148.85 -126.42 -60.37
CA THR A 241 147.71 -127.19 -59.86
C THR A 241 147.35 -126.84 -58.42
N GLU A 242 148.31 -126.58 -57.53
CA GLU A 242 148.02 -126.17 -56.15
C GLU A 242 147.38 -124.77 -56.08
N LEU A 243 147.80 -123.83 -56.94
CA LEU A 243 147.27 -122.47 -56.92
C LEU A 243 145.78 -122.39 -57.34
N ASN A 244 145.35 -123.29 -58.24
CA ASN A 244 143.97 -123.32 -58.72
C ASN A 244 142.97 -123.86 -57.68
N VAL A 245 143.41 -124.62 -56.69
CA VAL A 245 142.54 -125.10 -55.60
C VAL A 245 142.24 -123.96 -54.62
N VAL A 246 143.24 -123.16 -54.25
CA VAL A 246 143.09 -122.04 -53.30
C VAL A 246 142.20 -120.93 -53.87
N LEU A 247 142.29 -120.65 -55.18
CA LEU A 247 141.45 -119.62 -55.81
C LEU A 247 139.97 -120.00 -55.81
N ARG A 248 139.65 -121.30 -55.89
CA ARG A 248 138.26 -121.78 -55.94
C ARG A 248 137.58 -121.73 -54.57
N GLU A 249 138.32 -121.95 -53.48
CA GLU A 249 137.81 -121.80 -52.11
C GLU A 249 137.55 -120.33 -51.74
N SER A 250 138.43 -119.42 -52.15
CA SER A 250 138.24 -117.98 -51.85
C SER A 250 137.01 -117.38 -52.58
N ALA A 251 136.72 -117.83 -53.80
CA ALA A 251 135.54 -117.39 -54.55
C ALA A 251 134.21 -117.86 -53.92
N LEU A 252 134.18 -119.04 -53.30
CA LEU A 252 132.98 -119.56 -52.62
C LEU A 252 132.70 -118.85 -51.29
N ASN A 253 133.72 -118.47 -50.53
CA ASN A 253 133.54 -117.68 -49.29
C ASN A 253 133.00 -116.26 -49.56
N LEU A 254 133.40 -115.64 -50.68
CA LEU A 254 132.89 -114.31 -51.07
C LEU A 254 131.41 -114.34 -51.47
N LEU A 255 130.93 -115.44 -52.07
CA LEU A 255 129.51 -115.60 -52.40
C LEU A 255 128.65 -115.84 -51.16
N GLY A 256 129.17 -116.53 -50.13
CA GLY A 256 128.48 -116.72 -48.85
C GLY A 256 128.31 -115.41 -48.07
N LEU A 257 129.34 -114.56 -48.05
CA LEU A 257 129.29 -113.23 -47.41
C LEU A 257 128.30 -112.27 -48.10
N ASN A 258 128.18 -112.36 -49.43
CA ASN A 258 127.24 -111.51 -50.18
C ASN A 258 125.76 -111.92 -49.98
N SER A 259 125.51 -113.22 -49.71
CA SER A 259 124.18 -113.70 -49.32
C SER A 259 123.77 -113.15 -47.95
N ASN A 260 124.66 -113.19 -46.95
CA ASN A 260 124.36 -112.71 -45.61
C ASN A 260 124.13 -111.18 -45.56
N LEU A 261 124.89 -110.41 -46.34
CA LEU A 261 124.69 -108.95 -46.45
C LEU A 261 123.34 -108.60 -47.10
N SER A 262 122.85 -109.44 -48.02
CA SER A 262 121.55 -109.25 -48.67
C SER A 262 120.40 -109.51 -47.69
N ASP A 263 120.51 -110.55 -46.86
CA ASP A 263 119.49 -110.89 -45.86
C ASP A 263 119.43 -109.86 -44.73
N GLU A 264 120.58 -109.35 -44.29
CA GLU A 264 120.66 -108.31 -43.24
C GLU A 264 120.13 -106.95 -43.76
N ASN A 265 120.41 -106.59 -45.01
CA ASN A 265 119.80 -105.42 -45.65
C ASN A 265 118.27 -105.56 -45.80
N LEU A 266 117.76 -106.76 -46.07
CA LEU A 266 116.32 -107.02 -46.12
C LEU A 266 115.65 -106.92 -44.74
N ALA A 267 116.33 -107.34 -43.67
CA ALA A 267 115.84 -107.16 -42.30
C ALA A 267 115.80 -105.67 -41.91
N LEU A 268 116.87 -104.92 -42.19
CA LEU A 268 116.93 -103.49 -41.93
C LEU A 268 115.87 -102.71 -42.71
N LEU A 269 115.63 -103.08 -43.97
CA LEU A 269 114.56 -102.47 -44.77
C LEU A 269 113.18 -102.72 -44.14
N ARG A 270 112.96 -103.90 -43.54
CA ARG A 270 111.74 -104.24 -42.83
C ARG A 270 111.55 -103.37 -41.58
N ASP A 271 112.59 -103.20 -40.78
CA ASP A 271 112.56 -102.37 -39.57
C ASP A 271 112.36 -100.89 -39.91
N VAL A 272 113.03 -100.39 -40.95
CA VAL A 272 112.80 -99.04 -41.47
C VAL A 272 111.35 -98.88 -41.93
N THR A 273 110.76 -99.89 -42.57
CA THR A 273 109.35 -99.88 -43.00
C THR A 273 108.40 -99.86 -41.80
N TYR A 274 108.67 -100.63 -40.75
CA TYR A 274 107.89 -100.60 -39.51
C TYR A 274 107.99 -99.25 -38.79
N LEU A 275 109.19 -98.69 -38.68
CA LEU A 275 109.39 -97.38 -38.06
C LEU A 275 108.79 -96.24 -38.90
N THR A 276 108.78 -96.34 -40.23
CA THR A 276 108.07 -95.37 -41.07
C THR A 276 106.56 -95.49 -40.90
N GLN A 277 106.02 -96.71 -40.76
CA GLN A 277 104.61 -96.91 -40.47
C GLN A 277 104.23 -96.38 -39.07
N GLU A 278 105.04 -96.64 -38.05
CA GLU A 278 104.79 -96.14 -36.69
C GLU A 278 104.88 -94.61 -36.62
N ASN A 279 105.86 -94.00 -37.30
CA ASN A 279 105.93 -92.54 -37.42
C ASN A 279 104.72 -91.97 -38.18
N PHE A 280 104.22 -92.67 -39.19
CA PHE A 280 103.00 -92.28 -39.89
C PHE A 280 101.77 -92.37 -38.97
N ASP A 281 101.69 -93.41 -38.14
CA ASP A 281 100.59 -93.58 -37.16
C ASP A 281 100.66 -92.54 -36.04
N LEU A 282 101.87 -92.21 -35.55
CA LEU A 282 102.10 -91.11 -34.61
C LEU A 282 101.75 -89.75 -35.21
N LEU A 283 102.10 -89.52 -36.48
CA LEU A 283 101.73 -88.29 -37.19
C LEU A 283 100.21 -88.20 -37.38
N ASN A 284 99.53 -89.32 -37.66
CA ASN A 284 98.07 -89.37 -37.71
C ASN A 284 97.45 -89.10 -36.33
N ALA A 285 98.02 -89.65 -35.26
CA ALA A 285 97.58 -89.37 -33.90
C ALA A 285 97.80 -87.89 -33.52
N GLN A 286 98.93 -87.31 -33.92
CA GLN A 286 99.23 -85.89 -33.71
C GLN A 286 98.25 -85.00 -34.49
N THR A 287 97.94 -85.35 -35.74
CA THR A 287 96.92 -84.66 -36.54
C THR A 287 95.57 -84.73 -35.86
N LYS A 288 95.16 -85.91 -35.40
CA LYS A 288 93.89 -86.10 -34.66
C LYS A 288 93.84 -85.30 -33.36
N LEU A 289 94.94 -85.23 -32.62
CA LEU A 289 95.03 -84.43 -31.40
C LEU A 289 94.92 -82.93 -31.72
N SER A 290 95.57 -82.49 -32.81
CA SER A 290 95.48 -81.13 -33.30
C SER A 290 94.05 -80.76 -33.71
N ASP A 291 93.34 -81.67 -34.39
CA ASP A 291 91.92 -81.51 -34.76
C ASP A 291 91.02 -81.45 -33.52
N GLN A 292 91.31 -82.28 -32.51
CA GLN A 292 90.62 -82.22 -31.22
C GLN A 292 90.85 -80.90 -30.50
N ILE A 293 92.08 -80.37 -30.49
CA ILE A 293 92.42 -79.06 -29.91
C ILE A 293 91.71 -77.94 -30.68
N SER A 294 91.69 -78.01 -32.01
CA SER A 294 90.97 -77.05 -32.85
C SER A 294 89.47 -77.07 -32.55
N THR A 295 88.89 -78.27 -32.43
CA THR A 295 87.50 -78.48 -32.02
C THR A 295 87.26 -77.90 -30.63
N LEU A 296 88.13 -78.19 -29.65
CA LEU A 296 87.99 -77.67 -28.29
C LEU A 296 88.05 -76.13 -28.26
N ASN A 297 88.97 -75.52 -29.00
CA ASN A 297 89.06 -74.07 -29.08
C ASN A 297 87.81 -73.46 -29.71
N SER A 298 87.25 -74.08 -30.76
CA SER A 298 85.97 -73.65 -31.33
C SER A 298 84.81 -73.78 -30.33
N THR A 299 84.80 -74.83 -29.50
CA THR A 299 83.81 -74.97 -28.43
C THR A 299 84.00 -73.95 -27.31
N LEU A 300 85.25 -73.60 -26.98
CA LEU A 300 85.57 -72.58 -25.99
C LEU A 300 85.10 -71.20 -26.46
N ASP A 301 85.32 -70.88 -27.74
CA ASP A 301 84.90 -69.61 -28.31
C ASP A 301 83.38 -69.52 -28.43
N THR A 302 82.70 -70.62 -28.74
CA THR A 302 81.22 -70.65 -28.67
C THR A 302 80.71 -70.48 -27.25
N TYR A 303 81.34 -71.07 -26.23
CA TYR A 303 80.96 -70.84 -24.83
C TYR A 303 81.24 -69.41 -24.36
N LYS A 304 82.34 -68.78 -24.79
CA LYS A 304 82.59 -67.36 -24.52
C LYS A 304 81.51 -66.49 -25.14
N ASN A 305 81.20 -66.70 -26.42
CA ASN A 305 80.14 -65.96 -27.10
C ASN A 305 78.77 -66.15 -26.40
N LEU A 306 78.46 -67.36 -25.92
CA LEU A 306 77.24 -67.60 -25.13
C LEU A 306 77.25 -66.85 -23.78
N LEU A 307 78.40 -66.79 -23.11
CA LEU A 307 78.54 -66.07 -21.84
C LEU A 307 78.43 -64.56 -22.04
N ASP A 308 79.01 -64.03 -23.12
CA ASP A 308 78.89 -62.62 -23.50
C ASP A 308 77.43 -62.29 -23.85
N ASN A 309 76.76 -63.12 -24.66
CA ASN A 309 75.34 -62.98 -24.96
C ASN A 309 74.47 -63.03 -23.68
N GLN A 310 74.81 -63.90 -22.73
CA GLN A 310 74.12 -63.96 -21.44
C GLN A 310 74.39 -62.70 -20.59
N GLY A 311 75.60 -62.14 -20.67
CA GLY A 311 75.95 -60.86 -20.08
C GLY A 311 75.12 -59.71 -20.65
N ASP A 312 75.01 -59.64 -21.98
CA ASP A 312 74.21 -58.65 -22.68
C ASP A 312 72.72 -58.78 -22.33
N LEU A 313 72.17 -60.00 -22.33
CA LEU A 313 70.79 -60.25 -21.96
C LEU A 313 70.49 -59.89 -20.50
N ASN A 314 71.41 -60.19 -19.58
CA ASN A 314 71.29 -59.74 -18.19
C ASN A 314 71.37 -58.21 -18.08
N GLY A 315 72.19 -57.56 -18.91
CA GLY A 315 72.25 -56.10 -19.01
C GLY A 315 70.92 -55.51 -19.46
N GLU A 316 70.33 -56.04 -20.53
CA GLU A 316 69.02 -55.62 -21.05
C GLU A 316 67.88 -55.87 -20.05
N LEU A 317 67.89 -57.02 -19.37
CA LEU A 317 66.93 -57.35 -18.32
C LEU A 317 67.03 -56.38 -17.13
N ASN A 318 68.25 -56.02 -16.73
CA ASN A 318 68.46 -55.07 -15.65
C ASN A 318 68.00 -53.65 -16.04
N GLN A 319 68.28 -53.22 -17.28
CA GLN A 319 67.76 -51.96 -17.81
C GLN A 319 66.23 -51.94 -17.82
N THR A 320 65.60 -53.02 -18.27
CA THR A 320 64.13 -53.15 -18.27
C THR A 320 63.56 -53.10 -16.86
N THR A 321 64.22 -53.76 -15.90
CA THR A 321 63.85 -53.71 -14.48
C THR A 321 63.90 -52.28 -13.94
N THR A 322 64.98 -51.55 -14.20
CA THR A 322 65.11 -50.14 -13.79
C THR A 322 64.05 -49.24 -14.43
N GLN A 323 63.68 -49.50 -15.70
CA GLN A 323 62.62 -48.75 -16.37
C GLN A 323 61.25 -48.99 -15.73
N LEU A 324 60.94 -50.25 -15.43
CA LEU A 324 59.68 -50.63 -14.76
C LEU A 324 59.60 -50.06 -13.34
N GLU A 325 60.70 -50.07 -12.58
CA GLU A 325 60.77 -49.44 -11.26
C GLU A 325 60.49 -47.94 -11.35
N ALA A 326 61.10 -47.24 -12.32
CA ALA A 326 60.83 -45.83 -12.55
C ALA A 326 59.38 -45.54 -12.97
N GLU A 327 58.75 -46.45 -13.71
CA GLU A 327 57.33 -46.34 -14.08
C GLU A 327 56.42 -46.58 -12.87
N ILE A 328 56.72 -47.56 -12.02
CA ILE A 328 56.02 -47.80 -10.76
C ILE A 328 56.07 -46.56 -9.88
N ASP A 329 57.24 -45.95 -9.70
CA ASP A 329 57.39 -44.74 -8.90
C ASP A 329 56.55 -43.57 -9.44
N ARG A 330 56.50 -43.41 -10.78
CA ARG A 330 55.63 -42.40 -11.43
C ARG A 330 54.16 -42.68 -11.18
N LEU A 331 53.72 -43.93 -11.29
CA LEU A 331 52.33 -44.32 -11.04
C LEU A 331 51.95 -44.14 -9.56
N VAL A 332 52.85 -44.45 -8.63
CA VAL A 332 52.66 -44.18 -7.20
C VAL A 332 52.50 -42.69 -6.94
N ALA A 333 53.37 -41.85 -7.51
CA ALA A 333 53.28 -40.41 -7.37
C ALA A 333 51.95 -39.86 -7.92
N SER A 334 51.52 -40.31 -9.11
CA SER A 334 50.24 -39.91 -9.71
C SER A 334 49.04 -40.36 -8.87
N ASN A 335 49.08 -41.57 -8.32
CA ASN A 335 48.03 -42.05 -7.42
C ASN A 335 47.92 -41.23 -6.12
N GLU A 336 49.04 -40.80 -5.55
CA GLU A 336 49.02 -39.91 -4.38
C GLU A 336 48.46 -38.52 -4.72
N GLU A 337 48.70 -38.02 -5.93
CA GLU A 337 48.08 -36.80 -6.43
C GLU A 337 46.55 -36.96 -6.58
N TYR A 338 46.08 -38.05 -7.19
CA TYR A 338 44.65 -38.32 -7.30
C TYR A 338 43.98 -38.48 -5.93
N LYS A 339 44.64 -39.10 -4.95
CA LYS A 339 44.13 -39.17 -3.57
C LYS A 339 43.99 -37.78 -2.94
N ARG A 340 44.94 -36.87 -3.17
CA ARG A 340 44.86 -35.48 -2.71
C ARG A 340 43.70 -34.76 -3.37
N LEU A 341 43.60 -34.84 -4.70
CA LEU A 341 42.52 -34.21 -5.45
C LEU A 341 41.14 -34.71 -5.02
N ASN A 342 40.98 -36.02 -4.79
CA ASN A 342 39.74 -36.59 -4.28
C ASN A 342 39.38 -36.07 -2.87
N ARG A 343 40.38 -35.87 -2.00
CA ARG A 343 40.16 -35.26 -0.69
C ARG A 343 39.69 -33.82 -0.83
N ASP A 344 40.34 -33.03 -1.68
CA ASP A 344 40.00 -31.62 -1.91
C ASP A 344 38.61 -31.47 -2.53
N LEU A 345 38.25 -32.36 -3.47
CA LEU A 345 36.90 -32.44 -4.03
C LEU A 345 35.85 -32.77 -2.96
N ASN A 346 36.11 -33.75 -2.10
CA ASN A 346 35.20 -34.10 -1.00
C ASN A 346 35.02 -32.94 -0.01
N ASN A 347 36.10 -32.22 0.32
CA ASN A 347 36.03 -31.02 1.16
C ASN A 347 35.17 -29.94 0.49
N THR A 348 35.40 -29.67 -0.80
CA THR A 348 34.61 -28.70 -1.57
C THR A 348 33.13 -29.07 -1.62
N ILE A 349 32.81 -30.36 -1.78
CA ILE A 349 31.43 -30.87 -1.73
C ILE A 349 30.83 -30.62 -0.34
N GLY A 350 31.59 -30.85 0.73
CA GLY A 350 31.17 -30.54 2.10
C GLY A 350 30.85 -29.06 2.30
N ASP A 351 31.74 -28.17 1.87
CA ASP A 351 31.57 -26.72 1.98
C ASP A 351 30.36 -26.21 1.20
N LEU A 352 30.15 -26.73 -0.02
CA LEU A 352 28.97 -26.41 -0.83
C LEU A 352 27.68 -26.94 -0.21
N THR A 353 27.71 -28.12 0.40
CA THR A 353 26.55 -28.69 1.10
C THR A 353 26.17 -27.85 2.31
N ASN A 354 27.16 -27.40 3.09
CA ASN A 354 26.94 -26.50 4.22
C ASN A 354 26.40 -25.15 3.75
N SER A 355 26.97 -24.57 2.69
CA SER A 355 26.50 -23.31 2.11
C SER A 355 25.06 -23.41 1.61
N ASN A 356 24.69 -24.51 0.93
CA ASN A 356 23.32 -24.74 0.49
C ASN A 356 22.34 -24.90 1.67
N THR A 357 22.78 -25.54 2.74
CA THR A 357 21.96 -25.68 3.96
C THR A 357 21.71 -24.32 4.61
N GLU A 358 22.73 -23.47 4.68
CA GLU A 358 22.62 -22.11 5.20
C GLU A 358 21.68 -21.25 4.35
N LEU A 359 21.83 -21.29 3.03
CA LEU A 359 20.94 -20.57 2.11
C LEU A 359 19.49 -21.06 2.23
N ALA A 360 19.25 -22.36 2.40
CA ALA A 360 17.91 -22.90 2.62
C ALA A 360 17.30 -22.38 3.94
N ASN A 361 18.09 -22.29 5.01
CA ASN A 361 17.64 -21.72 6.27
C ASN A 361 17.33 -20.22 6.15
N GLN A 362 18.18 -19.45 5.47
CA GLN A 362 17.95 -18.03 5.22
C GLN A 362 16.67 -17.80 4.39
N ASN A 363 16.44 -18.61 3.36
CA ASN A 363 15.20 -18.55 2.57
C ASN A 363 13.97 -18.81 3.44
N LYS A 364 14.01 -19.81 4.34
CA LYS A 364 12.91 -20.09 5.27
C LYS A 364 12.64 -18.93 6.22
N ILE A 365 13.68 -18.24 6.69
CA ILE A 365 13.54 -17.04 7.53
C ILE A 365 12.87 -15.91 6.73
N LEU A 366 13.31 -15.68 5.49
CA LEU A 366 12.74 -14.67 4.61
C LEU A 366 11.26 -14.96 4.27
N GLU A 367 10.91 -16.22 4.04
CA GLU A 367 9.51 -16.65 3.85
C GLU A 367 8.66 -16.33 5.10
N GLY A 368 9.19 -16.59 6.30
CA GLY A 368 8.53 -16.23 7.56
C GLY A 368 8.32 -14.72 7.71
N LEU A 369 9.37 -13.92 7.46
CA LEU A 369 9.29 -12.46 7.51
C LEU A 369 8.27 -11.90 6.50
N ASN A 370 8.23 -12.45 5.28
CA ASN A 370 7.24 -12.06 4.28
C ASN A 370 5.80 -12.38 4.73
N MET A 371 5.60 -13.51 5.40
CA MET A 371 4.30 -13.87 5.96
C MET A 371 3.88 -12.89 7.07
N ASP A 372 4.80 -12.55 7.98
CA ASP A 372 4.54 -11.59 9.06
C ASP A 372 4.25 -10.18 8.52
N LEU A 373 4.97 -9.76 7.47
CA LEU A 373 4.72 -8.50 6.78
C LEU A 373 3.34 -8.48 6.12
N ASN A 374 2.95 -9.54 5.41
CA ASN A 374 1.61 -9.64 4.82
C ASN A 374 0.51 -9.60 5.89
N ASN A 375 0.67 -10.33 6.99
CA ASN A 375 -0.28 -10.28 8.11
C ASN A 375 -0.38 -8.87 8.72
N THR A 376 0.73 -8.13 8.76
CA THR A 376 0.76 -6.75 9.23
C THR A 376 0.03 -5.82 8.26
N ILE A 377 0.22 -5.99 6.96
CA ILE A 377 -0.51 -5.25 5.91
C ILE A 377 -2.00 -5.51 6.05
N ASP A 378 -2.44 -6.77 6.11
CA ASP A 378 -3.86 -7.14 6.23
C ASP A 378 -4.51 -6.52 7.47
N ARG A 379 -3.79 -6.50 8.61
CA ARG A 379 -4.26 -5.86 9.83
C ARG A 379 -4.40 -4.35 9.68
N LEU A 380 -3.39 -3.69 9.10
CA LEU A 380 -3.42 -2.24 8.87
C LEU A 380 -4.52 -1.85 7.88
N ASP A 381 -4.73 -2.62 6.82
CA ASP A 381 -5.84 -2.41 5.88
C ASP A 381 -7.20 -2.54 6.57
N GLY A 382 -7.34 -3.50 7.50
CA GLY A 382 -8.51 -3.62 8.37
C GLY A 382 -8.71 -2.38 9.25
N GLU A 383 -7.66 -1.93 9.96
CA GLU A 383 -7.70 -0.73 10.80
C GLU A 383 -8.05 0.53 9.99
N VAL A 384 -7.53 0.67 8.77
CA VAL A 384 -7.87 1.77 7.84
C VAL A 384 -9.34 1.70 7.42
N GLY A 385 -9.87 0.50 7.13
CA GLY A 385 -11.29 0.31 6.79
C GLY A 385 -12.23 0.66 7.94
N ASP A 386 -11.88 0.29 9.17
CA ASP A 386 -12.65 0.64 10.37
C ASP A 386 -12.64 2.16 10.62
N LEU A 387 -11.48 2.80 10.48
CA LEU A 387 -11.35 4.26 10.60
C LEU A 387 -12.14 5.01 9.53
N ALA A 388 -12.12 4.54 8.28
CA ALA A 388 -12.91 5.13 7.20
C ALA A 388 -14.42 5.05 7.51
N SER A 389 -14.89 3.90 8.01
CA SER A 389 -16.29 3.72 8.40
C SER A 389 -16.69 4.64 9.56
N GLU A 390 -15.80 4.86 10.52
CA GLU A 390 -16.03 5.78 11.63
C GLU A 390 -16.07 7.24 11.17
N ILE A 391 -15.23 7.63 10.21
CA ILE A 391 -15.28 8.97 9.58
C ILE A 391 -16.64 9.19 8.90
N ASP A 392 -17.11 8.25 8.08
CA ASP A 392 -18.41 8.35 7.41
C ASP A 392 -19.57 8.49 8.41
N ARG A 393 -19.49 7.75 9.53
CA ARG A 393 -20.47 7.82 10.63
C ARG A 393 -20.47 9.21 11.26
N LEU A 394 -19.29 9.76 11.57
CA LEU A 394 -19.15 11.10 12.15
C LEU A 394 -19.60 12.21 11.19
N GLU A 395 -19.29 12.08 9.90
CA GLU A 395 -19.74 13.03 8.87
C GLU A 395 -21.28 13.04 8.77
N THR A 396 -21.90 11.86 8.80
CA THR A 396 -23.37 11.73 8.85
C THR A 396 -23.95 12.40 10.10
N GLN A 397 -23.36 12.18 11.28
CA GLN A 397 -23.80 12.81 12.53
C GLN A 397 -23.65 14.33 12.49
N ASN A 398 -22.55 14.85 11.93
CA ASN A 398 -22.36 16.28 11.73
C ASN A 398 -23.40 16.89 10.78
N GLY A 399 -23.74 16.20 9.69
CA GLY A 399 -24.79 16.64 8.76
C GLY A 399 -26.16 16.73 9.44
N GLN A 400 -26.49 15.76 10.30
CA GLN A 400 -27.71 15.79 11.11
C GLN A 400 -27.70 16.96 12.10
N LEU A 401 -26.59 17.18 12.79
CA LEU A 401 -26.46 18.27 13.74
C LEU A 401 -26.56 19.64 13.06
N ALA A 402 -25.94 19.83 11.90
CA ALA A 402 -26.05 21.06 11.11
C ALA A 402 -27.50 21.32 10.67
N THR A 403 -28.24 20.27 10.29
CA THR A 403 -29.66 20.38 9.97
C THR A 403 -30.49 20.82 11.17
N GLU A 404 -30.21 20.25 12.36
CA GLU A 404 -30.92 20.61 13.59
C GLU A 404 -30.61 22.05 14.04
N VAL A 405 -29.35 22.49 13.93
CA VAL A 405 -28.97 23.89 14.15
C VAL A 405 -29.77 24.82 13.24
N GLY A 406 -29.86 24.52 11.94
CA GLY A 406 -30.68 25.31 11.01
C GLY A 406 -32.18 25.33 11.37
N ARG A 407 -32.73 24.23 11.90
CA ARG A 407 -34.12 24.20 12.41
C ARG A 407 -34.29 25.10 13.63
N LEU A 408 -33.35 25.09 14.56
CA LEU A 408 -33.38 25.92 15.76
C LEU A 408 -33.21 27.41 15.46
N GLU A 409 -32.36 27.76 14.49
CA GLU A 409 -32.21 29.14 14.01
C GLU A 409 -33.53 29.67 13.43
N ASN A 410 -34.20 28.88 12.57
CA ASN A 410 -35.51 29.23 12.03
C ASN A 410 -36.56 29.40 13.13
N ALA A 411 -36.64 28.45 14.07
CA ALA A 411 -37.57 28.53 15.20
C ALA A 411 -37.30 29.77 16.09
N THR A 412 -36.04 30.15 16.25
CA THR A 412 -35.66 31.37 16.98
C THR A 412 -36.12 32.62 16.23
N SER A 413 -35.94 32.66 14.91
CA SER A 413 -36.42 33.77 14.07
C SER A 413 -37.95 33.90 14.12
N ASP A 414 -38.68 32.78 14.07
CA ASP A 414 -40.14 32.76 14.21
C ASP A 414 -40.58 33.31 15.58
N LEU A 415 -39.89 32.91 16.66
CA LEU A 415 -40.16 33.41 18.01
C LEU A 415 -39.88 34.91 18.14
N GLU A 416 -38.81 35.42 17.53
CA GLU A 416 -38.53 36.87 17.50
C GLU A 416 -39.63 37.64 16.76
N GLN A 417 -40.14 37.10 15.66
CA GLN A 417 -41.25 37.72 14.94
C GLN A 417 -42.55 37.73 15.76
N VAL A 418 -42.85 36.62 16.45
CA VAL A 418 -43.99 36.56 17.38
C VAL A 418 -43.82 37.56 18.52
N ARG A 419 -42.62 37.68 19.09
CA ARG A 419 -42.32 38.67 20.14
C ARG A 419 -42.60 40.08 19.65
N LYS A 420 -42.12 40.43 18.46
CA LYS A 420 -42.35 41.76 17.85
C LYS A 420 -43.84 42.03 17.63
N ASN A 421 -44.57 41.07 17.07
CA ASN A 421 -46.02 41.22 16.86
C ASN A 421 -46.76 41.40 18.21
N LEU A 422 -46.30 40.74 19.27
CA LEU A 422 -46.88 40.89 20.60
C LEU A 422 -46.55 42.25 21.22
N GLU A 423 -45.32 42.74 21.05
CA GLU A 423 -44.91 44.10 21.44
C GLU A 423 -45.80 45.15 20.73
N ASP A 424 -45.97 45.03 19.41
CA ASP A 424 -46.83 45.93 18.61
C ASP A 424 -48.29 45.91 19.11
N ASN A 425 -48.83 44.72 19.39
CA ASN A 425 -50.19 44.56 19.94
C ASN A 425 -50.32 45.19 21.33
N VAL A 426 -49.30 45.04 22.20
CA VAL A 426 -49.30 45.66 23.54
C VAL A 426 -49.28 47.18 23.40
N THR A 427 -48.47 47.74 22.51
CA THR A 427 -48.46 49.19 22.24
C THR A 427 -49.83 49.69 21.77
N ALA A 428 -50.48 49.00 20.83
CA ALA A 428 -51.82 49.36 20.38
C ALA A 428 -52.85 49.30 21.51
N LEU A 429 -52.75 48.30 22.40
CA LEU A 429 -53.65 48.17 23.55
C LEU A 429 -53.44 49.29 24.57
N VAL A 430 -52.20 49.72 24.79
CA VAL A 430 -51.88 50.87 25.65
C VAL A 430 -52.49 52.14 25.09
N GLU A 431 -52.37 52.38 23.77
CA GLU A 431 -52.99 53.53 23.12
C GLU A 431 -54.53 53.51 23.26
N GLU A 432 -55.15 52.33 23.16
CA GLU A 432 -56.60 52.17 23.36
C GLU A 432 -57.01 52.47 24.81
N VAL A 433 -56.23 52.01 25.79
CA VAL A 433 -56.45 52.32 27.21
C VAL A 433 -56.33 53.82 27.47
N ASP A 434 -55.33 54.50 26.89
CA ASP A 434 -55.16 55.95 27.02
C ASP A 434 -56.35 56.73 26.41
N GLN A 435 -56.88 56.26 25.28
CA GLN A 435 -58.10 56.81 24.69
C GLN A 435 -59.31 56.62 25.59
N PHE A 436 -59.47 55.44 26.20
CA PHE A 436 -60.55 55.20 27.16
C PHE A 436 -60.40 56.06 28.42
N SER A 437 -59.18 56.21 28.94
CA SER A 437 -58.91 57.10 30.07
C SER A 437 -59.31 58.53 29.76
N SER A 438 -58.96 59.03 28.58
CA SER A 438 -59.34 60.37 28.12
C SER A 438 -60.86 60.56 28.04
N LYS A 439 -61.60 59.53 27.57
CA LYS A 439 -63.06 59.55 27.55
C LYS A 439 -63.68 59.52 28.94
N VAL A 440 -63.07 58.79 29.88
CA VAL A 440 -63.51 58.79 31.29
C VAL A 440 -63.33 60.18 31.90
N ASP A 441 -62.21 60.84 31.66
CA ASP A 441 -61.98 62.22 32.13
C ASP A 441 -63.00 63.20 31.53
N GLU A 442 -63.33 63.06 30.25
CA GLU A 442 -64.36 63.87 29.58
C GLU A 442 -65.76 63.62 30.18
N LEU A 443 -66.12 62.37 30.43
CA LEU A 443 -67.38 62.01 31.10
C LEU A 443 -67.44 62.52 32.54
N GLN A 444 -66.33 62.47 33.26
CA GLN A 444 -66.23 63.02 34.61
C GLN A 444 -66.50 64.53 34.59
N LYS A 445 -65.91 65.25 33.63
CA LYS A 445 -66.17 66.68 33.45
C LYS A 445 -67.65 66.96 33.13
N TYR A 446 -68.29 66.15 32.28
CA TYR A 446 -69.73 66.30 32.03
C TYR A 446 -70.59 66.05 33.27
N ASN A 447 -70.21 65.10 34.12
CA ASN A 447 -70.89 64.89 35.40
C ASN A 447 -70.72 66.08 36.34
N ASP A 448 -69.51 66.64 36.44
CA ASP A 448 -69.26 67.83 37.25
C ASP A 448 -70.06 69.03 36.74
N ASP A 449 -70.13 69.22 35.41
CA ASP A 449 -70.96 70.26 34.78
C ASP A 449 -72.46 70.05 35.07
N LEU A 450 -72.94 68.81 35.00
CA LEU A 450 -74.33 68.46 35.35
C LEU A 450 -74.62 68.72 36.84
N GLU A 451 -73.71 68.37 37.74
CA GLU A 451 -73.83 68.63 39.17
C GLU A 451 -73.92 70.13 39.45
N ASN A 452 -73.10 70.94 38.77
CA ASN A 452 -73.16 72.40 38.82
C ASN A 452 -74.52 72.95 38.32
N ILE A 453 -75.04 72.41 37.21
CA ILE A 453 -76.36 72.80 36.69
C ILE A 453 -77.46 72.45 37.68
N VAL A 454 -77.42 71.24 38.26
CA VAL A 454 -78.40 70.80 39.26
C VAL A 454 -78.35 71.70 40.50
N SER A 455 -77.15 72.05 40.97
CA SER A 455 -76.96 72.98 42.09
C SER A 455 -77.57 74.35 41.79
N PHE A 456 -77.30 74.92 40.61
CA PHE A 456 -77.88 76.19 40.17
C PHE A 456 -79.42 76.14 40.08
N VAL A 457 -79.97 75.05 39.53
CA VAL A 457 -81.44 74.85 39.46
C VAL A 457 -82.02 74.76 40.87
N ASN A 458 -81.36 74.06 41.79
CA ASN A 458 -81.82 73.92 43.17
C ASN A 458 -81.81 75.28 43.89
N GLU A 459 -80.74 76.07 43.74
CA GLU A 459 -80.65 77.45 44.28
C GLU A 459 -81.73 78.36 43.69
N THR A 460 -81.92 78.32 42.37
CA THR A 460 -82.96 79.10 41.68
C THR A 460 -84.36 78.70 42.15
N SER A 461 -84.61 77.41 42.39
CA SER A 461 -85.90 76.94 42.92
C SER A 461 -86.14 77.42 44.34
N GLY A 462 -85.11 77.44 45.19
CA GLY A 462 -85.20 78.00 46.54
C GLY A 462 -85.54 79.50 46.52
N PHE A 463 -84.90 80.26 45.63
CA PHE A 463 -85.22 81.68 45.44
C PHE A 463 -86.66 81.89 44.94
N LEU A 464 -87.14 81.04 44.03
CA LEU A 464 -88.52 81.09 43.54
C LEU A 464 -89.52 80.80 44.66
N ASP A 465 -89.28 79.79 45.50
CA ASP A 465 -90.13 79.46 46.65
C ASP A 465 -90.18 80.62 47.66
N GLU A 466 -89.04 81.24 47.97
CA GLU A 466 -88.97 82.44 48.83
C GLU A 466 -89.76 83.60 48.22
N SER A 467 -89.59 83.87 46.92
CA SER A 467 -90.32 84.91 46.22
C SER A 467 -91.84 84.66 46.21
N MET A 468 -92.25 83.41 45.99
CA MET A 468 -93.66 83.03 45.95
C MET A 468 -94.32 83.12 47.33
N ASN A 469 -93.59 82.78 48.40
CA ASN A 469 -94.02 83.00 49.78
C ASN A 469 -94.18 84.49 50.09
N SER A 470 -93.21 85.33 49.70
CA SER A 470 -93.29 86.78 49.90
C SER A 470 -94.46 87.42 49.15
N VAL A 471 -94.74 87.00 47.91
CA VAL A 471 -95.92 87.46 47.16
C VAL A 471 -97.22 87.02 47.84
N THR A 472 -97.27 85.78 48.34
CA THR A 472 -98.45 85.25 49.03
C THR A 472 -98.72 85.99 50.33
N GLU A 473 -97.67 86.29 51.11
CA GLU A 473 -97.75 87.09 52.34
C GLU A 473 -98.23 88.51 52.05
N TYR A 474 -97.63 89.19 51.07
CA TYR A 474 -98.04 90.54 50.65
C TYR A 474 -99.51 90.58 50.19
N LEU A 475 -99.96 89.61 49.39
CA LEU A 475 -101.35 89.53 48.95
C LEU A 475 -102.30 89.27 50.12
N SER A 476 -101.91 88.43 51.09
CA SER A 476 -102.69 88.19 52.30
C SER A 476 -102.85 89.47 53.14
N GLU A 477 -101.77 90.23 53.33
CA GLU A 477 -101.81 91.53 54.03
C GLU A 477 -102.70 92.54 53.30
N GLN A 478 -102.59 92.64 51.97
CA GLN A 478 -103.43 93.53 51.17
C GLN A 478 -104.92 93.15 51.30
N ILE A 479 -105.27 91.87 51.22
CA ILE A 479 -106.66 91.43 51.37
C ILE A 479 -107.22 91.83 52.74
N VAL A 480 -106.46 91.65 53.81
CA VAL A 480 -106.89 92.05 55.17
C VAL A 480 -107.08 93.58 55.25
N ALA A 481 -106.14 94.36 54.72
CA ALA A 481 -106.24 95.82 54.70
C ALA A 481 -107.47 96.31 53.91
N TYR A 482 -107.73 95.74 52.73
CA TYR A 482 -108.91 96.09 51.94
C TYR A 482 -110.22 95.73 52.64
N ARG A 483 -110.28 94.57 53.32
CA ARG A 483 -111.48 94.16 54.06
C ARG A 483 -111.77 95.10 55.23
N SER A 484 -110.74 95.52 55.96
CA SER A 484 -110.88 96.48 57.06
C SER A 484 -111.41 97.82 56.56
N VAL A 485 -110.82 98.39 55.50
CA VAL A 485 -111.26 99.67 54.91
C VAL A 485 -112.70 99.58 54.38
N ALA A 486 -113.06 98.47 53.73
CA ALA A 486 -114.42 98.29 53.21
C ALA A 486 -115.46 98.19 54.34
N THR A 487 -115.14 97.46 55.41
CA THR A 487 -116.01 97.35 56.59
C THR A 487 -116.17 98.70 57.30
N GLU A 488 -115.07 99.43 57.52
CA GLU A 488 -115.09 100.75 58.14
C GLU A 488 -115.86 101.78 57.30
N THR A 489 -115.71 101.74 55.98
CA THR A 489 -116.47 102.61 55.06
C THR A 489 -117.97 102.30 55.14
N LEU A 490 -118.33 101.03 55.21
CA LEU A 490 -119.72 100.60 55.33
C LEU A 490 -120.31 101.02 56.68
N GLN A 491 -119.56 100.84 57.76
CA GLN A 491 -119.92 101.28 59.11
C GLN A 491 -120.18 102.79 59.16
N ASN A 492 -119.26 103.59 58.59
CA ASN A 492 -119.41 105.03 58.52
C ASN A 492 -120.62 105.45 57.68
N THR A 493 -120.88 104.76 56.56
CA THR A 493 -122.07 105.01 55.72
C THR A 493 -123.35 104.73 56.49
N PHE A 494 -123.39 103.62 57.23
CA PHE A 494 -124.52 103.25 58.07
C PHE A 494 -124.84 104.33 59.10
N ILE A 495 -123.83 104.78 59.86
CA ILE A 495 -123.98 105.85 60.86
C ILE A 495 -124.46 107.15 60.21
N GLN A 496 -123.87 107.54 59.07
CA GLN A 496 -124.25 108.78 58.38
C GLN A 496 -125.71 108.77 57.94
N ARG A 497 -126.20 107.64 57.39
CA ARG A 497 -127.62 107.52 56.99
C ARG A 497 -128.56 107.53 58.20
N ALA A 498 -128.21 106.81 59.26
CA ALA A 498 -128.98 106.78 60.50
C ALA A 498 -129.01 108.14 61.25
N ALA A 499 -128.03 109.01 61.06
CA ALA A 499 -127.97 110.32 61.72
C ALA A 499 -128.57 111.48 60.92
N LEU A 500 -128.55 111.43 59.59
CA LEU A 500 -128.90 112.57 58.73
C LEU A 500 -130.36 112.62 58.27
N TRP A 501 -131.16 111.60 58.58
CA TRP A 501 -132.52 111.50 58.07
C TRP A 501 -133.49 112.55 58.65
N ASP A 502 -133.33 112.94 59.93
CA ASP A 502 -134.20 113.91 60.62
C ASP A 502 -134.14 115.31 59.97
N CYS A 503 -132.96 115.71 59.50
CA CYS A 503 -132.78 116.98 58.79
C CYS A 503 -133.68 117.08 57.55
N SER A 504 -133.78 116.00 56.78
CA SER A 504 -134.63 115.97 55.58
C SER A 504 -136.11 115.71 55.94
N TYR A 505 -136.37 115.03 57.05
CA TYR A 505 -137.72 114.73 57.54
C TYR A 505 -138.48 116.02 57.86
N ARG A 506 -137.85 116.93 58.60
CA ARG A 506 -138.44 118.23 58.96
C ARG A 506 -138.66 119.15 57.76
N ASP A 507 -137.86 119.01 56.71
CA ASP A 507 -138.08 119.73 55.44
C ASP A 507 -139.25 119.13 54.64
N HIS A 508 -139.37 117.80 54.62
CA HIS A 508 -140.41 117.11 53.84
C HIS A 508 -141.81 117.29 54.44
N PHE A 509 -141.93 117.20 55.77
CA PHE A 509 -143.20 117.37 56.48
C PHE A 509 -143.33 118.75 57.13
N GLY A 510 -142.43 119.69 56.82
CA GLY A 510 -142.30 120.97 57.53
C GLY A 510 -143.54 121.85 57.52
N ASP A 511 -144.51 121.63 56.64
CA ASP A 511 -145.79 122.35 56.63
C ASP A 511 -146.88 121.70 57.50
N GLU A 512 -146.68 120.45 57.92
CA GLU A 512 -147.61 119.68 58.74
C GLU A 512 -147.49 120.04 60.23
N ALA A 513 -148.63 120.08 60.92
CA ALA A 513 -148.69 120.46 62.33
C ALA A 513 -147.89 119.51 63.25
N PHE A 514 -147.86 118.22 62.91
CA PHE A 514 -147.12 117.18 63.65
C PHE A 514 -145.60 117.27 63.45
N SER A 515 -145.13 117.86 62.36
CA SER A 515 -143.69 118.06 62.12
C SER A 515 -143.11 119.27 62.86
N LYS A 516 -143.94 120.26 63.21
CA LYS A 516 -143.53 121.46 63.97
C LYS A 516 -143.63 121.27 65.47
N ASN A 517 -144.48 120.35 65.92
CA ASN A 517 -144.68 120.04 67.32
C ASN A 517 -144.67 118.52 67.50
N ASP A 518 -143.53 118.02 67.99
CA ASP A 518 -143.25 116.59 68.08
C ASP A 518 -144.17 115.83 69.06
N LYS A 519 -145.08 116.54 69.76
CA LYS A 519 -146.12 115.97 70.64
C LYS A 519 -147.49 115.84 70.00
N VAL A 520 -147.67 116.38 68.79
CA VAL A 520 -148.95 116.28 68.07
C VAL A 520 -148.98 114.92 67.38
N PRO A 521 -150.07 114.15 67.58
CA PRO A 521 -150.35 112.94 66.81
C PRO A 521 -150.16 113.13 65.32
N ILE A 522 -149.47 112.19 64.67
CA ILE A 522 -149.49 112.07 63.22
C ILE A 522 -150.90 111.60 62.85
N PRO A 523 -151.65 112.34 62.01
CA PRO A 523 -152.96 111.88 61.57
C PRO A 523 -152.83 110.55 60.82
N ASP A 524 -153.77 109.62 60.99
CA ASP A 524 -153.77 108.32 60.30
C ASP A 524 -153.60 108.47 58.78
N SER A 525 -154.19 109.51 58.18
CA SER A 525 -154.05 109.81 56.74
C SER A 525 -152.64 110.22 56.28
N LYS A 526 -151.72 110.44 57.22
CA LYS A 526 -150.34 110.88 57.01
C LYS A 526 -149.31 109.93 57.60
N PHE A 527 -149.74 108.92 58.34
CA PHE A 527 -148.85 107.94 58.94
C PHE A 527 -148.14 107.10 57.87
N ASP A 528 -148.87 106.62 56.87
CA ASP A 528 -148.29 105.89 55.74
C ASP A 528 -147.28 106.75 54.95
N ASP A 529 -147.56 108.05 54.77
CA ASP A 529 -146.63 108.99 54.11
C ASP A 529 -145.32 109.09 54.91
N VAL A 530 -145.40 109.16 56.24
CA VAL A 530 -144.25 109.20 57.15
C VAL A 530 -143.48 107.88 57.14
N MET A 531 -144.17 106.74 57.17
CA MET A 531 -143.53 105.42 57.15
C MET A 531 -142.85 105.12 55.83
N ASN A 532 -143.47 105.44 54.70
CA ASN A 532 -142.83 105.31 53.38
C ASN A 532 -141.60 106.22 53.27
N TYR A 533 -141.67 107.44 53.82
CA TYR A 533 -140.51 108.33 53.86
C TYR A 533 -139.36 107.73 54.68
N VAL A 534 -139.66 107.13 55.84
CA VAL A 534 -138.68 106.48 56.71
C VAL A 534 -138.09 105.24 56.05
N ASP A 535 -138.92 104.45 55.35
CA ASP A 535 -138.46 103.29 54.59
C ASP A 535 -137.48 103.70 53.49
N ASP A 536 -137.90 104.61 52.61
CA ASP A 536 -137.10 105.09 51.47
C ASP A 536 -135.78 105.75 51.91
N ARG A 537 -135.80 106.47 53.05
CA ARG A 537 -134.65 107.29 53.48
C ARG A 537 -133.73 106.62 54.48
N VAL A 538 -134.23 105.66 55.24
CA VAL A 538 -133.46 105.06 56.34
C VAL A 538 -133.49 103.55 56.23
N LEU A 539 -134.66 102.93 56.22
CA LEU A 539 -134.73 101.48 56.38
C LEU A 539 -134.19 100.75 55.15
N GLN A 540 -134.67 101.07 53.95
CA GLN A 540 -134.22 100.42 52.72
C GLN A 540 -132.72 100.62 52.46
N GLU A 541 -132.20 101.84 52.67
CA GLU A 541 -130.77 102.14 52.49
C GLU A 541 -129.88 101.41 53.52
N LEU A 542 -130.43 101.07 54.69
CA LEU A 542 -129.75 100.32 55.75
C LEU A 542 -130.09 98.83 55.75
N CYS A 543 -130.81 98.35 54.73
CA CYS A 543 -131.34 96.98 54.63
C CYS A 543 -132.13 96.54 55.88
N LEU A 544 -132.98 97.43 56.38
CA LEU A 544 -133.93 97.18 57.44
C LEU A 544 -135.32 97.06 56.83
N LYS A 545 -136.18 96.23 57.42
CA LYS A 545 -137.53 95.99 56.91
C LYS A 545 -138.52 96.93 57.59
N LEU A 546 -139.34 97.62 56.79
CA LEU A 546 -140.42 98.47 57.29
C LEU A 546 -141.37 97.71 58.23
N ASP A 547 -141.84 96.53 57.82
CA ASP A 547 -142.73 95.67 58.63
C ASP A 547 -142.16 95.32 60.01
N ASP A 548 -140.83 95.27 60.14
CA ASP A 548 -140.15 94.95 61.40
C ASP A 548 -139.93 96.20 62.26
N PHE A 549 -139.68 97.34 61.61
CA PHE A 549 -139.64 98.64 62.27
C PHE A 549 -141.01 99.06 62.82
N GLU A 550 -142.09 98.84 62.09
CA GLU A 550 -143.45 99.13 62.57
C GLU A 550 -143.77 98.31 63.83
N LYS A 551 -143.44 97.01 63.83
CA LYS A 551 -143.57 96.15 65.02
C LYS A 551 -142.71 96.66 66.17
N PHE A 552 -141.49 97.10 65.88
CA PHE A 552 -140.62 97.70 66.89
C PHE A 552 -141.27 98.93 67.53
N LEU A 553 -141.86 99.82 66.74
CA LEU A 553 -142.56 100.99 67.25
C LEU A 553 -143.77 100.64 68.10
N GLU A 554 -144.58 99.66 67.69
CA GLU A 554 -145.74 99.17 68.47
C GLU A 554 -145.31 98.57 69.81
N LEU A 555 -144.12 97.97 69.88
CA LEU A 555 -143.59 97.35 71.09
C LEU A 555 -142.92 98.38 72.02
N GLU A 556 -142.20 99.35 71.45
CA GLU A 556 -141.45 100.36 72.20
C GLU A 556 -142.37 101.43 72.81
N PHE A 557 -143.48 101.76 72.14
CA PHE A 557 -144.41 102.80 72.56
C PHE A 557 -145.80 102.22 72.87
N ASP A 558 -146.16 102.18 74.16
CA ASP A 558 -147.47 101.69 74.67
C ASP A 558 -148.65 102.67 74.40
N ASP A 559 -148.50 103.58 73.43
CA ASP A 559 -149.49 104.62 73.10
C ASP A 559 -150.08 104.33 71.72
N PRO A 560 -151.42 104.21 71.56
CA PRO A 560 -152.04 103.85 70.27
C PRO A 560 -151.94 104.96 69.21
N VAL A 561 -151.22 106.04 69.50
CA VAL A 561 -151.09 107.21 68.64
C VAL A 561 -149.62 107.60 68.52
N PHE A 562 -149.09 107.46 67.31
CA PHE A 562 -147.70 107.81 67.03
C PHE A 562 -147.53 109.32 66.83
N THR A 563 -146.49 109.85 67.45
CA THR A 563 -146.06 111.25 67.28
C THR A 563 -144.74 111.28 66.53
N THR A 564 -144.36 112.43 65.96
CA THR A 564 -143.02 112.60 65.36
C THR A 564 -141.91 112.21 66.34
N ASN A 565 -142.06 112.49 67.64
CA ASN A 565 -141.08 112.09 68.63
C ASN A 565 -140.94 110.56 68.78
N HIS A 566 -142.05 109.82 68.66
CA HIS A 566 -142.03 108.35 68.65
C HIS A 566 -141.29 107.82 67.42
N ILE A 567 -141.55 108.38 66.24
CA ILE A 567 -140.85 108.00 65.00
C ILE A 567 -139.35 108.31 65.10
N VAL A 568 -138.98 109.52 65.54
CA VAL A 568 -137.57 109.93 65.68
C VAL A 568 -136.83 109.08 66.69
N SER A 569 -137.39 108.91 67.88
CA SER A 569 -136.77 108.10 68.93
C SER A 569 -136.72 106.62 68.52
N GLY A 570 -137.77 106.14 67.85
CA GLY A 570 -137.84 104.77 67.38
C GLY A 570 -136.80 104.47 66.30
N ILE A 571 -136.61 105.35 65.32
CA ILE A 571 -135.56 105.18 64.31
C ILE A 571 -134.19 105.18 64.96
N ALA A 572 -133.93 106.10 65.89
CA ALA A 572 -132.65 106.15 66.59
C ALA A 572 -132.36 104.84 67.35
N SER A 573 -133.32 104.30 68.10
CA SER A 573 -133.17 103.03 68.82
C SER A 573 -133.05 101.83 67.88
N TYR A 574 -133.89 101.74 66.85
CA TYR A 574 -133.91 100.62 65.92
C TYR A 574 -132.66 100.56 65.05
N THR A 575 -132.21 101.71 64.53
CA THR A 575 -130.95 101.79 63.78
C THR A 575 -129.73 101.55 64.66
N TYR A 576 -129.79 101.89 65.96
CA TYR A 576 -128.72 101.53 66.91
C TYR A 576 -128.62 100.01 67.11
N LEU A 577 -129.75 99.33 67.32
CA LEU A 577 -129.76 97.86 67.45
C LEU A 577 -129.29 97.17 66.15
N ALA A 578 -129.74 97.68 65.01
CA ALA A 578 -129.28 97.21 63.70
C ALA A 578 -127.78 97.45 63.49
N PHE A 579 -127.27 98.58 63.94
CA PHE A 579 -125.84 98.89 63.88
C PHE A 579 -125.02 97.89 64.70
N SER A 580 -125.40 97.59 65.95
CA SER A 580 -124.73 96.58 66.77
C SER A 580 -124.77 95.18 66.13
N HIS A 581 -125.89 94.81 65.47
CA HIS A 581 -125.96 93.54 64.76
C HIS A 581 -125.06 93.48 63.52
N TYR A 582 -125.02 94.57 62.74
CA TYR A 582 -124.25 94.64 61.50
C TYR A 582 -122.75 94.90 61.72
N PHE A 583 -122.39 95.57 62.81
CA PHE A 583 -121.04 95.92 63.20
C PHE A 583 -120.85 95.62 64.69
N PRO A 584 -120.89 94.34 65.09
CA PRO A 584 -120.69 93.95 66.49
C PRO A 584 -119.28 94.34 66.93
N ASP A 585 -119.15 94.74 68.20
CA ASP A 585 -117.83 94.85 68.81
C ASP A 585 -117.16 93.46 68.82
N SER A 586 -115.82 93.42 68.85
CA SER A 586 -115.03 92.17 68.68
C SER A 586 -115.37 91.03 69.64
N ASP A 587 -116.11 91.35 70.71
CA ASP A 587 -116.41 90.46 71.83
C ASP A 587 -117.89 89.99 71.81
N GLU A 588 -118.70 90.46 70.86
CA GLU A 588 -120.10 90.05 70.70
C GLU A 588 -120.22 88.87 69.74
N GLU A 589 -120.64 87.69 70.26
CA GLU A 589 -120.83 86.48 69.44
C GLU A 589 -122.04 86.59 68.48
N THR A 590 -122.90 87.59 68.69
CA THR A 590 -124.14 87.79 67.92
C THR A 590 -123.99 88.96 66.96
N GLY A 591 -123.89 88.68 65.66
CA GLY A 591 -123.85 89.70 64.62
C GLY A 591 -123.23 89.23 63.31
N ILE A 592 -122.85 90.20 62.48
CA ILE A 592 -122.21 89.99 61.18
C ILE A 592 -120.70 90.10 61.32
N THR A 593 -120.00 89.03 60.96
CA THR A 593 -118.55 89.01 60.96
C THR A 593 -117.99 89.70 59.72
N GLU A 594 -116.74 90.16 59.77
CA GLU A 594 -116.05 90.70 58.59
C GLU A 594 -116.00 89.70 57.42
N ALA A 595 -115.92 88.39 57.72
CA ALA A 595 -115.98 87.35 56.71
C ALA A 595 -117.36 87.28 56.03
N ASP A 596 -118.44 87.45 56.78
CA ASP A 596 -119.81 87.50 56.26
C ASP A 596 -119.99 88.72 55.34
N TRP A 597 -119.45 89.90 55.72
CA TRP A 597 -119.44 91.09 54.87
C TRP A 597 -118.64 90.89 53.59
N ALA A 598 -117.46 90.28 53.69
CA ALA A 598 -116.63 89.98 52.53
C ALA A 598 -117.34 89.01 51.56
N LEU A 599 -118.05 88.00 52.08
CA LEU A 599 -118.84 87.07 51.26
C LEU A 599 -120.06 87.74 50.61
N ALA A 600 -120.70 88.68 51.31
CA ALA A 600 -121.78 89.49 50.76
C ALA A 600 -121.30 90.59 49.81
N GLY A 601 -119.98 90.77 49.65
CA GLY A 601 -119.40 91.84 48.84
C GLY A 601 -119.71 93.23 49.38
N TYR A 602 -119.79 93.37 50.72
CA TYR A 602 -120.09 94.60 51.43
C TYR A 602 -121.43 95.24 51.04
N ASN A 603 -122.39 94.40 50.66
CA ASN A 603 -123.75 94.81 50.36
C ASN A 603 -124.73 94.03 51.24
N CYS A 604 -125.50 94.76 52.05
CA CYS A 604 -126.43 94.18 53.00
C CYS A 604 -127.57 93.40 52.35
N GLU A 605 -127.97 93.72 51.11
CA GLU A 605 -128.99 92.98 50.35
C GLU A 605 -128.52 91.55 49.98
N ARG A 606 -127.20 91.35 49.95
CA ARG A 606 -126.58 90.06 49.65
C ARG A 606 -126.27 89.27 50.92
N LEU A 607 -126.56 89.81 52.10
CA LEU A 607 -126.50 89.03 53.32
C LEU A 607 -127.60 87.97 53.27
N PRO A 608 -127.30 86.73 53.68
CA PRO A 608 -128.31 85.70 53.89
C PRO A 608 -129.46 86.21 54.77
N ASP A 609 -130.69 85.73 54.55
CA ASP A 609 -131.86 86.22 55.29
C ASP A 609 -131.72 86.08 56.82
N ASN A 610 -130.99 85.06 57.30
CA ASN A 610 -130.70 84.84 58.73
C ASN A 610 -129.60 85.75 59.30
N LYS A 611 -129.02 86.60 58.45
CA LYS A 611 -127.97 87.57 58.75
C LYS A 611 -128.47 89.00 58.57
N GLN A 612 -129.64 89.22 57.97
CA GLN A 612 -130.29 90.53 58.00
C GLN A 612 -130.78 90.83 59.43
N PHE A 613 -130.74 92.10 59.81
CA PHE A 613 -131.26 92.53 61.10
C PHE A 613 -132.77 92.29 61.15
N VAL A 614 -133.21 91.65 62.23
CA VAL A 614 -134.62 91.50 62.60
C VAL A 614 -134.68 91.79 64.10
N HIS A 615 -135.47 92.78 64.48
CA HIS A 615 -135.68 93.13 65.87
C HIS A 615 -136.43 92.00 66.58
N ILE A 616 -135.74 91.41 67.56
CA ILE A 616 -136.33 90.44 68.48
C ILE A 616 -136.62 91.18 69.78
N PRO A 617 -137.88 91.37 70.18
CA PRO A 617 -138.19 92.03 71.44
C PRO A 617 -137.46 91.36 72.61
N SER A 618 -136.81 92.20 73.41
CA SER A 618 -136.19 91.77 74.68
C SER A 618 -137.30 91.23 75.58
N ALA A 619 -137.24 89.93 75.91
CA ALA A 619 -138.23 89.25 76.74
C ALA A 619 -138.22 89.73 78.21
#